data_AF-A0A330LUE3-F1
#
_entry.id   AF-A0A330LUE3-F1
#
_cell.length_a   1.000
_cell.length_b   1.000
_cell.length_c   1.000
_cell.angle_alpha   90.00
_cell.angle_beta   90.00
_cell.angle_gamma   90.00
#
_symmetry.space_group_name_H-M   'P 1'
#
loop_
_entity.id
_entity.type
_entity.pdbx_description
1 polymer ?
#
loop_
_entity_poly.entity_id
_entity_poly.type
_entity_poly.pdbx_seq_one_letter_code
_entity_poly.pdbx_strand_id
1 'polypeptide(L)'
;MLDAINHHADLSLANTDTLPTKWVVDCRKVGYGLPALQYLSRYLYRGVLPDKDIIDTSHNSVTFKYKDGQTQATKTRALPTLQFLWLILQHVLPKGLQRVRDYGFLHGNAKRLRVRIQAILLHLFNWKMPEFVATITAKAIRICPCCQHEMKCVGISRTS
;
A
#
# COMPACT_ATOMS: atom_id res chain seq x y z
N MET A 1 9.49 13.39 -10.10
CA MET A 1 8.67 12.98 -8.92
C MET A 1 9.43 13.19 -7.63
N LEU A 2 10.64 12.63 -7.47
CA LEU A 2 11.52 12.92 -6.34
C LEU A 2 11.89 14.42 -6.29
N ASP A 3 12.15 15.04 -7.45
CA ASP A 3 12.40 16.49 -7.51
C ASP A 3 11.21 17.30 -6.99
N ALA A 4 9.98 16.91 -7.33
CA ALA A 4 8.79 17.61 -6.85
C ALA A 4 8.58 17.49 -5.33
N ILE A 5 9.05 16.42 -4.70
CA ILE A 5 9.04 16.25 -3.23
C ILE A 5 10.13 17.09 -2.60
N ASN A 6 11.33 17.11 -3.19
CA ASN A 6 12.48 17.87 -2.70
C ASN A 6 12.29 19.40 -2.79
N HIS A 7 11.47 19.88 -3.73
CA HIS A 7 11.15 21.30 -3.88
C HIS A 7 9.85 21.71 -3.17
N HIS A 8 9.14 20.77 -2.52
CA HIS A 8 7.91 21.06 -1.80
C HIS A 8 8.27 21.54 -0.38
N ALA A 9 7.86 22.76 -0.02
CA ALA A 9 8.26 23.42 1.23
C ALA A 9 8.05 22.56 2.50
N ASP A 10 7.00 21.75 2.53
CA ASP A 10 6.64 20.92 3.69
C ASP A 10 7.05 19.44 3.58
N LEU A 11 7.50 18.98 2.40
CA LEU A 11 7.89 17.58 2.18
C LEU A 11 9.41 17.43 1.96
N SER A 12 10.13 18.53 1.81
CA SER A 12 11.58 18.56 1.90
C SER A 12 11.99 18.39 3.37
N LEU A 13 12.96 17.51 3.63
CA LEU A 13 13.58 17.43 4.95
C LEU A 13 14.31 18.75 5.23
N ALA A 14 13.79 19.55 6.17
CA ALA A 14 14.54 20.68 6.68
C ALA A 14 15.83 20.17 7.36
N ASN A 15 16.93 20.93 7.21
CA ASN A 15 18.23 20.62 7.82
C ASN A 15 18.86 19.30 7.36
N THR A 16 18.87 19.01 6.05
CA THR A 16 19.63 17.88 5.48
C THR A 16 21.09 17.84 5.94
N ASP A 17 21.68 19.00 6.21
CA ASP A 17 23.07 19.14 6.69
C ASP A 17 23.27 18.60 8.11
N THR A 18 22.19 18.40 8.87
CA THR A 18 22.21 17.79 10.21
C THR A 18 21.97 16.29 10.19
N LEU A 19 21.67 15.71 9.02
CA LEU A 19 21.49 14.27 8.90
C LEU A 19 22.85 13.58 9.04
N PRO A 20 22.93 12.49 9.83
CA PRO A 20 24.18 11.76 9.97
C PRO A 20 24.66 11.25 8.61
N THR A 21 25.91 11.57 8.27
CA THR A 21 26.57 11.11 7.04
C THR A 21 26.73 9.59 7.00
N LYS A 22 26.83 8.97 8.18
CA LYS A 22 26.91 7.52 8.33
C LYS A 22 25.58 6.96 8.81
N TRP A 23 24.82 6.38 7.90
CA TRP A 23 23.58 5.66 8.22
C TRP A 23 23.92 4.28 8.78
N VAL A 24 23.52 4.02 10.02
CA VAL A 24 23.61 2.68 10.61
C VAL A 24 22.31 1.95 10.26
N VAL A 25 22.40 1.02 9.31
CA VAL A 25 21.25 0.19 8.91
C VAL A 25 21.33 -1.15 9.62
N ASP A 26 20.35 -1.46 10.47
CA ASP A 26 20.19 -2.79 11.08
C ASP A 26 19.44 -3.72 10.12
N CYS A 27 20.19 -4.47 9.31
CA CYS A 27 19.65 -5.47 8.40
C CYS A 27 19.67 -6.86 9.05
N ARG A 28 18.50 -7.37 9.44
CA ARG A 28 18.35 -8.73 9.99
C ARG A 28 17.69 -9.68 8.98
N LYS A 29 18.11 -10.94 9.00
CA LYS A 29 17.41 -12.03 8.30
C LYS A 29 16.09 -12.30 9.01
N VAL A 30 14.98 -11.87 8.41
CA VAL A 30 13.61 -12.05 8.96
C VAL A 30 12.93 -13.37 8.55
N GLY A 31 13.68 -14.33 8.01
CA GLY A 31 13.17 -15.63 7.58
C GLY A 31 12.55 -15.62 6.18
N TYR A 32 11.65 -16.57 5.91
CA TYR A 32 10.91 -16.66 4.64
C TYR A 32 9.89 -15.54 4.56
N GLY A 33 9.67 -14.94 3.39
CA GLY A 33 8.93 -13.68 3.22
C GLY A 33 7.46 -13.65 3.67
N LEU A 34 6.88 -14.72 4.21
CA LEU A 34 5.49 -14.77 4.65
C LEU A 34 5.14 -13.73 5.74
N PRO A 35 5.93 -13.52 6.82
CA PRO A 35 5.65 -12.47 7.79
C PRO A 35 5.71 -11.07 7.18
N ALA A 36 6.64 -10.84 6.25
CA ALA A 36 6.72 -9.59 5.50
C ALA A 36 5.49 -9.38 4.60
N LEU A 37 5.00 -10.44 3.94
CA LEU A 37 3.75 -10.41 3.16
C LEU A 37 2.52 -10.18 4.04
N GLN A 38 2.43 -10.81 5.20
CA GLN A 38 1.35 -10.59 6.18
C GLN A 38 1.37 -9.19 6.79
N TYR A 39 2.56 -8.62 6.97
CA TYR A 39 2.72 -7.24 7.38
C TYR A 39 2.24 -6.31 6.26
N LEU A 40 2.78 -6.47 5.05
CA LEU A 40 2.45 -5.64 3.89
C LEU A 40 0.96 -5.71 3.53
N SER A 41 0.33 -6.89 3.60
CA SER A 41 -1.09 -7.05 3.31
C SER A 41 -1.97 -6.24 4.26
N ARG A 42 -1.66 -6.21 5.56
CA ARG A 42 -2.36 -5.35 6.52
C ARG A 42 -2.19 -3.87 6.15
N TYR A 43 -1.00 -3.46 5.73
CA TYR A 43 -0.72 -2.09 5.32
C TYR A 43 -1.37 -1.69 3.99
N LEU A 44 -1.61 -2.65 3.09
CA LEU A 44 -2.28 -2.42 1.81
C LEU A 44 -3.80 -2.34 1.97
N TYR A 45 -4.38 -3.25 2.76
CA TYR A 45 -5.83 -3.47 2.77
C TYR A 45 -6.54 -2.87 3.98
N ARG A 46 -5.87 -2.57 5.10
CA ARG A 46 -6.53 -1.87 6.21
C ARG A 46 -6.51 -0.37 6.01
N GLY A 47 -7.67 0.26 6.18
CA GLY A 47 -7.76 1.69 6.41
C GLY A 47 -7.10 2.10 7.73
N VAL A 48 -7.12 3.40 8.01
CA VAL A 48 -6.58 3.98 9.25
C VAL A 48 -7.45 3.63 10.44
N LEU A 49 -8.76 3.59 10.22
CA LEU A 49 -9.75 3.21 11.20
C LEU A 49 -10.60 2.08 10.60
N PRO A 50 -10.70 0.92 11.26
CA PRO A 50 -11.62 -0.13 10.86
C PRO A 50 -13.08 0.30 11.02
N ASP A 51 -13.96 -0.07 10.10
CA ASP A 51 -15.39 0.29 10.14
C ASP A 51 -16.07 -0.13 11.46
N LYS A 52 -15.72 -1.32 11.96
CA LYS A 52 -16.23 -1.84 13.25
C LYS A 52 -15.87 -0.98 14.46
N ASP A 53 -14.86 -0.12 14.32
CA ASP A 53 -14.40 0.77 15.39
C ASP A 53 -15.12 2.12 15.33
N ILE A 54 -15.91 2.41 14.29
CA ILE A 54 -16.93 3.47 14.29
C ILE A 54 -18.16 2.89 14.98
N ILE A 55 -18.41 3.30 16.23
CA ILE A 55 -19.39 2.64 17.10
C ILE A 55 -20.70 3.40 17.23
N ASP A 56 -20.72 4.70 16.91
CA ASP A 56 -21.94 5.51 16.85
C ASP A 56 -21.76 6.70 15.91
N THR A 57 -22.84 7.07 15.23
CA THR A 57 -22.92 8.23 14.34
C THR A 57 -24.21 8.98 14.62
N SER A 58 -24.10 10.16 15.21
CA SER A 58 -25.21 11.09 15.39
C SER A 58 -25.20 12.17 14.30
N HIS A 59 -26.23 13.02 14.26
CA HIS A 59 -26.33 14.11 13.29
C HIS A 59 -25.12 15.05 13.27
N ASN A 60 -24.44 15.23 14.40
CA ASN A 60 -23.34 16.19 14.52
C ASN A 60 -22.07 15.61 15.15
N SER A 61 -22.03 14.32 15.47
CA SER A 61 -20.87 13.67 16.06
C SER A 61 -20.67 12.23 15.62
N VAL A 62 -19.42 11.79 15.62
CA VAL A 62 -19.02 10.41 15.38
C VAL A 62 -18.23 9.92 16.59
N THR A 63 -18.62 8.75 17.11
CA THR A 63 -17.91 8.09 18.21
C THR A 63 -17.17 6.87 17.68
N PHE A 64 -15.89 6.77 18.00
CA PHE A 64 -15.04 5.68 17.52
C PHE A 64 -14.05 5.19 18.58
N LYS A 65 -13.64 3.93 18.44
CA LYS A 65 -12.59 3.29 19.24
C LYS A 65 -11.24 3.47 18.57
N TYR A 66 -10.20 3.64 19.36
CA TYR A 66 -8.83 3.72 18.88
C TYR A 66 -7.86 3.12 19.91
N LYS A 67 -6.67 2.74 19.46
CA LYS A 67 -5.59 2.31 20.34
C LYS A 67 -4.70 3.49 20.66
N ASP A 68 -4.55 3.81 21.95
CA ASP A 68 -3.64 4.86 22.41
C ASP A 68 -2.19 4.48 22.10
N GLY A 69 -1.44 5.36 21.44
CA GLY A 69 -0.07 5.07 21.01
C GLY A 69 0.92 4.92 22.16
N GLN A 70 0.69 5.62 23.28
CA GLN A 70 1.57 5.59 24.44
C GLN A 70 1.20 4.44 25.39
N THR A 71 -0.09 4.36 25.76
CA THR A 71 -0.52 3.37 26.76
C THR A 71 -0.90 2.03 26.16
N GLN A 72 -1.02 1.93 24.83
CA GLN A 72 -1.48 0.76 24.10
C GLN A 72 -2.91 0.29 24.48
N ALA A 73 -3.64 1.10 25.26
CA ALA A 73 -5.00 0.81 25.68
C ALA A 73 -6.01 1.18 24.59
N THR A 74 -7.07 0.38 24.47
CA THR A 74 -8.22 0.75 23.63
C THR A 74 -9.04 1.81 24.35
N LYS A 75 -9.26 2.95 23.70
CA LYS A 75 -10.06 4.07 24.20
C LYS A 75 -11.16 4.42 23.21
N THR A 76 -12.13 5.19 23.67
CA THR A 76 -13.23 5.72 22.85
C THR A 76 -13.14 7.24 22.81
N ARG A 77 -13.45 7.83 21.66
CA ARG A 77 -13.52 9.28 21.47
C ARG A 77 -14.72 9.64 20.62
N ALA A 78 -15.42 10.71 21.00
CA ALA A 78 -16.46 11.33 20.19
C ALA A 78 -15.95 12.68 19.64
N LEU A 79 -16.22 12.96 18.37
CA LEU A 79 -15.82 14.19 17.70
C LEU A 79 -16.96 14.74 16.83
N PRO A 80 -17.01 16.06 16.61
CA PRO A 80 -17.85 16.62 15.54
C PRO A 80 -17.56 15.95 14.20
N THR A 81 -18.59 15.72 13.40
CA THR A 81 -18.48 14.96 12.13
C THR A 81 -17.37 15.49 11.21
N LEU A 82 -17.28 16.81 11.06
CA LEU A 82 -16.24 17.44 10.22
C LEU A 82 -14.82 17.24 10.77
N GLN A 83 -14.64 17.26 12.09
CA GLN A 83 -13.33 17.00 12.71
C GLN A 83 -12.92 15.54 12.55
N PHE A 84 -13.87 14.61 12.69
CA PHE A 84 -13.64 13.20 12.41
C PHE A 84 -13.20 12.99 10.95
N LEU A 85 -13.93 13.56 9.98
CA LEU A 85 -13.59 13.48 8.56
C LEU A 85 -12.20 14.08 8.29
N TRP A 86 -11.89 15.23 8.89
CA TRP A 86 -10.56 15.84 8.76
C TRP A 86 -9.44 14.91 9.24
N LEU A 87 -9.62 14.21 10.37
CA LEU A 87 -8.64 13.23 10.84
C LEU A 87 -8.44 12.08 9.85
N ILE A 88 -9.51 11.56 9.25
CA ILE A 88 -9.41 10.50 8.25
C ILE A 88 -8.66 10.99 7.00
N LEU A 89 -8.97 12.21 6.55
CA LEU A 89 -8.37 12.80 5.35
C LEU A 89 -6.86 13.07 5.47
N GLN A 90 -6.34 13.27 6.68
CA GLN A 90 -4.89 13.40 6.91
C GLN A 90 -4.09 12.16 6.51
N HIS A 91 -4.76 11.01 6.37
CA HIS A 91 -4.14 9.76 5.93
C HIS A 91 -4.36 9.46 4.45
N VAL A 92 -5.06 10.33 3.73
CA VAL A 92 -5.18 10.26 2.28
C VAL A 92 -3.93 10.89 1.68
N LEU A 93 -3.21 10.11 0.88
CA LEU A 93 -2.04 10.59 0.19
C LEU A 93 -2.42 11.61 -0.89
N PRO A 94 -1.70 12.74 -1.01
CA PRO A 94 -1.84 13.67 -2.12
C PRO A 94 -1.78 13.00 -3.49
N LYS A 95 -2.44 13.61 -4.48
CA LYS A 95 -2.47 13.12 -5.87
C LYS A 95 -1.04 12.87 -6.36
N GLY A 96 -0.82 11.68 -6.91
CA GLY A 96 0.48 11.25 -7.44
C GLY A 96 1.33 10.47 -6.44
N LEU A 97 1.11 10.58 -5.13
CA LEU A 97 1.83 9.75 -4.15
C LEU A 97 1.23 8.34 -4.06
N GLN A 98 2.10 7.35 -3.88
CA GLN A 98 1.71 5.94 -3.81
C GLN A 98 1.85 5.44 -2.37
N ARG A 99 0.83 4.71 -1.91
CA ARG A 99 0.78 4.11 -0.57
C ARG A 99 1.85 3.05 -0.36
N VAL A 100 2.17 2.31 -1.40
CA VAL A 100 3.23 1.30 -1.41
C VAL A 100 4.08 1.51 -2.64
N ARG A 101 5.39 1.39 -2.45
CA ARG A 101 6.38 1.43 -3.53
C ARG A 101 7.18 0.14 -3.49
N ASP A 102 7.39 -0.44 -4.66
CA ASP A 102 8.21 -1.61 -4.86
C ASP A 102 9.65 -1.20 -5.20
N TYR A 103 10.61 -1.76 -4.46
CA TYR A 103 12.04 -1.55 -4.68
C TYR A 103 12.77 -2.89 -4.74
N GLY A 104 13.96 -2.87 -5.33
CA GLY A 104 14.82 -4.06 -5.43
C GLY A 104 14.53 -4.93 -6.64
N PHE A 105 15.11 -6.13 -6.68
CA PHE A 105 15.21 -6.89 -7.93
C PHE A 105 13.87 -7.22 -8.61
N LEU A 106 12.79 -7.38 -7.85
CA LEU A 106 11.47 -7.79 -8.36
C LEU A 106 10.54 -6.64 -8.78
N HIS A 107 10.94 -5.37 -8.61
CA HIS A 107 10.08 -4.21 -8.93
C HIS A 107 9.79 -4.05 -10.44
N GLY A 108 8.70 -3.41 -10.82
CA GLY A 108 8.26 -3.30 -12.22
C GLY A 108 9.35 -2.87 -13.22
N ASN A 109 10.14 -1.84 -12.88
CA ASN A 109 11.15 -1.27 -13.79
C ASN A 109 12.41 -2.15 -13.95
N ALA A 110 12.67 -3.10 -13.04
CA ALA A 110 13.79 -4.05 -13.16
C ALA A 110 13.53 -5.21 -14.14
N LYS A 111 12.41 -5.24 -14.88
CA LYS A 111 12.06 -6.35 -15.79
C LYS A 111 13.20 -6.73 -16.73
N ARG A 112 13.85 -5.76 -17.38
CA ARG A 112 14.96 -6.01 -18.32
C ARG A 112 16.16 -6.66 -17.61
N LEU A 113 16.53 -6.15 -16.44
CA LEU A 113 17.62 -6.69 -15.65
C LEU A 113 17.31 -8.12 -15.16
N ARG A 114 16.08 -8.36 -14.69
CA ARG A 114 15.62 -9.69 -14.29
C ARG A 114 15.75 -10.71 -15.40
N VAL A 115 15.26 -10.39 -16.60
CA VAL A 115 15.32 -11.30 -17.76
C VAL A 115 16.76 -11.65 -18.10
N ARG A 116 17.68 -10.69 -18.05
CA ARG A 116 19.11 -10.95 -18.29
C ARG A 116 19.69 -11.91 -17.25
N ILE A 117 19.43 -11.66 -15.96
CA ILE A 117 19.91 -12.54 -14.88
C ILE A 117 19.33 -13.95 -15.03
N GLN A 118 18.04 -14.08 -15.34
CA GLN A 118 17.40 -15.37 -15.60
C GLN A 118 18.07 -16.11 -16.76
N ALA A 119 18.33 -15.43 -17.88
CA ALA A 119 19.01 -16.04 -19.03
C ALA A 119 20.41 -16.58 -18.66
N ILE A 120 21.19 -15.79 -17.92
CA ILE A 120 22.52 -16.20 -17.43
C ILE A 120 22.40 -17.41 -16.49
N LEU A 121 21.48 -17.37 -15.53
CA LEU A 121 21.34 -18.45 -14.54
C LEU A 121 20.84 -19.76 -15.16
N LEU A 122 19.88 -19.68 -16.08
CA LEU A 122 19.36 -20.84 -16.81
C LEU A 122 20.45 -21.50 -17.67
N HIS A 123 21.32 -20.71 -18.31
CA HIS A 123 22.38 -21.22 -19.18
C HIS A 123 23.62 -21.71 -18.41
N LEU A 124 24.04 -21.03 -17.34
CA LEU A 124 25.28 -21.36 -16.64
C LEU A 124 25.12 -22.42 -15.55
N PHE A 125 23.94 -22.53 -14.94
CA PHE A 125 23.73 -23.39 -13.76
C PHE A 125 22.77 -24.55 -14.02
N ASN A 126 22.36 -24.78 -15.28
CA ASN A 126 21.31 -25.75 -15.66
C ASN A 126 20.08 -25.68 -14.74
N TRP A 127 19.77 -24.48 -14.26
CA TRP A 127 18.69 -24.29 -13.30
C TRP A 127 17.36 -24.62 -13.98
N LYS A 128 16.64 -25.63 -13.48
CA LYS A 128 15.28 -25.89 -13.94
C LYS A 128 14.33 -24.96 -13.21
N MET A 129 13.59 -24.16 -13.97
CA MET A 129 12.47 -23.40 -13.39
C MET A 129 11.51 -24.41 -12.73
N PRO A 130 11.08 -24.15 -11.47
CA PRO A 130 10.02 -24.95 -10.89
C PRO A 130 8.79 -24.89 -11.79
N GLU A 131 8.08 -26.01 -11.86
CA GLU A 131 6.89 -26.15 -12.69
C GLU A 131 5.88 -25.08 -12.30
N PHE A 132 5.58 -24.17 -13.23
CA PHE A 132 4.62 -23.11 -13.00
C PHE A 132 3.22 -23.71 -13.09
N VAL A 133 2.65 -24.07 -11.94
CA VAL A 133 1.22 -24.39 -11.88
C VAL A 133 0.47 -23.08 -12.02
N ALA A 134 0.06 -22.77 -13.25
CA ALA A 134 -0.79 -21.62 -13.52
C ALA A 134 -2.09 -21.79 -12.73
N THR A 135 -2.28 -20.97 -11.72
CA THR A 135 -3.59 -20.81 -11.10
C THR A 135 -4.48 -20.13 -12.12
N ILE A 136 -5.34 -20.92 -12.77
CA ILE A 136 -6.40 -20.41 -13.63
C ILE A 136 -7.34 -19.65 -12.69
N THR A 137 -7.13 -18.35 -12.56
CA THR A 137 -8.07 -17.48 -11.89
C THR A 137 -9.27 -17.35 -12.81
N ALA A 138 -10.44 -17.81 -12.35
CA ALA A 138 -11.67 -17.64 -13.10
C ALA A 138 -11.85 -16.15 -13.40
N LYS A 139 -12.11 -15.82 -14.67
CA LYS A 139 -12.38 -14.45 -15.08
C LYS A 139 -13.59 -13.95 -14.30
N ALA A 140 -13.45 -12.81 -13.61
CA ALA A 140 -14.58 -12.21 -12.91
C ALA A 140 -15.67 -11.83 -13.93
N ILE A 141 -16.81 -12.50 -13.87
CA ILE A 141 -18.00 -12.19 -14.67
C ILE A 141 -18.81 -11.15 -13.90
N ARG A 142 -19.24 -10.09 -14.58
CA ARG A 142 -20.17 -9.09 -14.05
C ARG A 142 -21.45 -9.16 -14.87
N ILE A 143 -22.58 -9.22 -14.18
CA ILE A 143 -23.90 -9.27 -14.80
C ILE A 143 -24.52 -7.86 -14.71
N CYS A 144 -25.14 -7.41 -15.79
CA CYS A 144 -25.87 -6.13 -15.80
C CYS A 144 -27.11 -6.21 -14.89
N PRO A 145 -27.27 -5.32 -13.89
CA PRO A 145 -28.42 -5.37 -12.99
C PRO A 145 -29.77 -5.09 -13.67
N CYS A 146 -29.76 -4.52 -14.88
CA CYS A 146 -30.97 -4.18 -15.62
C CYS A 146 -31.42 -5.31 -16.56
N CYS A 147 -30.51 -5.87 -17.36
CA CYS A 147 -30.86 -6.84 -18.41
C CYS A 147 -30.34 -8.26 -18.14
N GLN A 148 -29.60 -8.48 -17.05
CA GLN A 148 -29.04 -9.78 -16.67
C GLN A 148 -28.09 -10.44 -17.69
N HIS A 149 -27.52 -9.66 -18.62
CA HIS A 149 -26.50 -10.15 -19.54
C HIS A 149 -25.08 -9.90 -19.01
N GLU A 150 -24.12 -10.73 -19.46
CA GLU A 150 -22.71 -10.53 -19.16
C GLU A 150 -22.20 -9.20 -19.71
N MET A 151 -21.56 -8.41 -18.85
CA MET A 151 -20.97 -7.14 -19.21
C MET A 151 -19.56 -7.34 -19.79
N LYS A 152 -19.28 -6.70 -20.94
CA LYS A 152 -17.92 -6.61 -21.49
C LYS A 152 -17.21 -5.36 -20.94
N CYS A 153 -16.00 -5.53 -20.43
CA CYS A 153 -15.14 -4.39 -20.08
C CYS A 153 -14.65 -3.73 -21.37
N VAL A 154 -15.13 -2.52 -21.67
CA VAL A 154 -14.77 -1.77 -22.88
C VAL A 154 -13.59 -0.81 -22.67
N GLY A 155 -13.18 -0.57 -21.43
CA GLY A 155 -12.07 0.31 -21.09
C GLY A 155 -12.12 0.81 -19.65
N ILE A 156 -11.09 1.56 -19.25
CA ILE A 156 -11.00 2.25 -17.96
C ILE A 156 -10.82 3.73 -18.27
N SER A 157 -11.86 4.53 -18.07
CA SER A 157 -11.75 5.99 -18.16
C SER A 157 -11.21 6.54 -16.84
N ARG A 158 -10.05 7.20 -16.89
CA ARG A 158 -9.60 8.04 -15.78
C ARG A 158 -10.25 9.40 -15.95
N THR A 159 -11.15 9.77 -15.05
CA THR A 159 -11.61 11.15 -14.93
C THR A 159 -10.41 12.00 -14.52
N SER A 160 -10.00 12.92 -15.39
CA SER A 160 -8.88 13.85 -15.20
C SER A 160 -9.09 14.77 -14.00
#